data_AF-A0A1C4Y6L2-F1
#
_entry.id   AF-A0A1C4Y6L2-F1
#
_cell.length_a   1.000
_cell.length_b   1.000
_cell.length_c   1.000
_cell.angle_alpha   90.00
_cell.angle_beta   90.00
_cell.angle_gamma   90.00
#
_symmetry.space_group_name_H-M   'P 1'
#
loop_
_entity.id
_entity.type
_entity.pdbx_description
1 polymer ?
#
loop_
_entity_poly.entity_id
_entity_poly.type
_entity_poly.pdbx_seq_one_letter_code
_entity_poly.pdbx_strand_id
1 'polypeptide(L)'
;MFRIGEAAELLGVSTDTVRRWVDAGRLAATRDAHGHRVLDGVDLAAFVRAAAAAPEEHAELSSARNRLRGIVTAVVKDTVMAQVDIQAGPFRVVSLMSREAVDDLGLEVGAIAVAVIKSTTVVVERPSAAKGRTGT
;
A
#
# COMPACT_ATOMS: atom_id res chain seq x y z
N MET A 1 19.10 -8.80 -0.82
CA MET A 1 19.24 -8.44 0.60
C MET A 1 18.78 -7.01 0.79
N PHE A 2 17.93 -6.76 1.78
CA PHE A 2 17.39 -5.45 2.15
C PHE A 2 17.87 -5.09 3.55
N ARG A 3 18.34 -3.86 3.76
CA ARG A 3 18.51 -3.33 5.11
C ARG A 3 17.13 -3.13 5.73
N ILE A 4 17.08 -3.11 7.06
CA ILE A 4 15.84 -2.85 7.81
C ILE A 4 15.17 -1.53 7.36
N GLY A 5 15.96 -0.49 7.08
CA GLY A 5 15.46 0.79 6.56
C GLY A 5 14.77 0.66 5.21
N GLU A 6 15.42 -0.02 4.26
CA GLU A 6 14.90 -0.23 2.91
C GLU A 6 13.63 -1.09 2.92
N ALA A 7 13.58 -2.11 3.78
CA ALA A 7 12.39 -2.93 3.96
C ALA A 7 11.23 -2.14 4.61
N ALA A 8 11.51 -1.29 5.58
CA ALA A 8 10.50 -0.46 6.21
C ALA A 8 9.86 0.53 5.21
N GLU A 9 10.70 1.17 4.39
CA GLU A 9 10.25 2.06 3.33
C GLU A 9 9.42 1.31 2.27
N LEU A 10 9.92 0.16 1.79
CA LEU A 10 9.21 -0.69 0.83
C LEU A 10 7.81 -1.10 1.32
N LEU A 11 7.70 -1.40 2.62
CA LEU A 11 6.46 -1.89 3.24
C LEU A 11 5.55 -0.77 3.76
N GLY A 12 5.98 0.50 3.70
CA GLY A 12 5.22 1.62 4.25
C GLY A 12 5.02 1.57 5.77
N VAL A 13 5.96 0.96 6.51
CA VAL A 13 5.93 0.85 7.97
C VAL A 13 7.17 1.50 8.61
N SER A 14 7.17 1.65 9.94
CA SER A 14 8.34 2.19 10.63
C SER A 14 9.48 1.17 10.71
N THR A 15 10.73 1.65 10.81
CA THR A 15 11.90 0.78 11.02
C THR A 15 11.83 0.01 12.33
N ASP A 16 11.21 0.59 13.36
CA ASP A 16 10.96 -0.07 14.64
C ASP A 16 9.98 -1.25 14.49
N THR A 17 8.95 -1.09 13.67
CA THR A 17 8.01 -2.18 13.32
C THR A 17 8.73 -3.37 12.71
N VAL A 18 9.62 -3.12 11.75
CA VAL A 18 10.43 -4.18 11.12
C VAL A 18 11.40 -4.82 12.11
N ARG A 19 12.07 -4.02 12.95
CA ARG A 19 12.95 -4.53 14.02
C ARG A 19 12.18 -5.45 14.95
N ARG A 20 11.00 -5.04 15.41
CA ARG A 20 10.15 -5.82 16.28
C ARG A 20 9.75 -7.16 15.67
N TRP A 21 9.48 -7.22 14.37
CA TRP A 21 9.18 -8.50 13.70
C TRP A 21 10.40 -9.42 13.65
N VAL A 22 11.60 -8.87 13.43
CA VAL A 22 12.85 -9.64 13.46
C VAL A 22 13.15 -10.13 14.87
N ASP A 23 13.06 -9.27 15.88
CA ASP A 23 13.33 -9.62 17.28
C ASP A 23 12.31 -10.62 17.83
N ALA A 24 11.06 -10.57 17.34
CA ALA A 24 10.04 -11.58 17.63
C ALA A 24 10.18 -12.88 16.84
N GLY A 25 11.22 -13.02 16.00
CA GLY A 25 11.45 -14.21 15.16
C GLY A 25 10.43 -14.40 14.04
N ARG A 26 9.58 -13.40 13.77
CA ARG A 26 8.54 -13.46 12.73
C ARG A 26 9.10 -13.22 11.33
N LEU A 27 10.24 -12.53 11.23
CA LEU A 27 10.92 -12.23 9.98
C LEU A 27 12.41 -12.58 10.13
N ALA A 28 12.91 -13.46 9.26
CA ALA A 28 14.30 -13.87 9.29
C ALA A 28 15.23 -12.71 8.88
N ALA A 29 16.30 -12.50 9.66
CA ALA A 29 17.36 -11.54 9.35
C ALA A 29 18.72 -12.16 9.61
N THR A 30 19.67 -11.90 8.73
CA THR A 30 21.08 -12.28 8.91
C THR A 30 21.91 -11.03 9.16
N ARG A 31 23.17 -11.19 9.57
CA ARG A 31 24.13 -10.08 9.63
C ARG A 31 25.01 -10.12 8.39
N ASP A 32 25.20 -8.98 7.75
CA ASP A 32 26.17 -8.85 6.65
C ASP A 32 27.61 -8.84 7.19
N ALA A 33 28.59 -8.76 6.28
CA ALA A 33 30.02 -8.71 6.61
C ALA A 33 30.41 -7.51 7.50
N HIS A 34 29.57 -6.47 7.58
CA HIS A 34 29.77 -5.27 8.38
C HIS A 34 28.94 -5.28 9.68
N GLY A 35 28.26 -6.40 9.98
CA GLY A 35 27.47 -6.60 11.18
C GLY A 35 26.06 -6.01 11.12
N HIS A 36 25.62 -5.45 9.99
CA HIS A 36 24.28 -4.89 9.83
C HIS A 36 23.25 -5.99 9.61
N ARG A 37 22.07 -5.84 10.21
CA ARG A 37 20.94 -6.76 9.97
C ARG A 37 20.39 -6.54 8.56
N VAL A 38 20.38 -7.61 7.77
CA VAL A 38 19.86 -7.66 6.41
C VAL A 38 18.84 -8.77 6.26
N LEU A 39 17.84 -8.52 5.41
CA LEU A 39 16.71 -9.38 5.14
C LEU A 39 16.84 -9.95 3.73
N ASP A 40 16.67 -11.26 3.57
CA ASP A 40 16.56 -11.81 2.22
C ASP A 40 15.24 -11.37 1.57
N GLY A 41 15.29 -11.08 0.26
CA GLY A 41 14.10 -10.61 -0.46
C GLY A 41 13.02 -11.68 -0.57
N VAL A 42 13.41 -12.95 -0.66
CA VAL A 42 12.50 -14.10 -0.70
C VAL A 42 11.79 -14.25 0.64
N ASP A 43 12.54 -14.17 1.75
CA ASP A 43 11.99 -14.26 3.10
C ASP A 43 11.05 -13.08 3.40
N LEU A 44 11.44 -11.86 3.01
CA LEU A 44 10.61 -10.67 3.14
C LEU A 44 9.30 -10.80 2.35
N ALA A 45 9.38 -11.24 1.09
CA ALA A 45 8.20 -11.46 0.27
C ALA A 45 7.29 -12.57 0.82
N ALA A 46 7.86 -13.65 1.35
CA ALA A 46 7.11 -14.74 1.98
C ALA A 46 6.36 -14.26 3.23
N PHE A 47 7.04 -13.48 4.08
CA PHE A 47 6.46 -12.89 5.27
C PHE A 47 5.27 -11.97 4.94
N VAL A 48 5.42 -11.08 3.95
CA VAL A 48 4.37 -10.14 3.54
C VAL A 48 3.13 -10.87 3.01
N ARG A 49 3.31 -11.90 2.19
CA ARG A 49 2.17 -12.72 1.72
C ARG A 49 1.44 -13.39 2.87
N ALA A 50 2.16 -13.94 3.85
CA ALA A 50 1.56 -14.57 5.01
C ALA A 50 0.80 -13.55 5.88
N ALA A 51 1.33 -12.34 6.02
CA ALA A 51 0.66 -11.25 6.76
C ALA A 51 -0.62 -10.76 6.05
N ALA A 52 -0.62 -10.65 4.72
CA ALA A 52 -1.77 -10.22 3.94
C ALA A 52 -2.90 -11.27 3.84
N ALA A 53 -2.61 -12.54 4.14
CA ALA A 53 -3.60 -13.62 4.15
C ALA A 53 -4.42 -13.69 5.45
N ALA A 54 -4.11 -12.85 6.45
CA ALA A 54 -4.96 -12.72 7.63
C ALA A 54 -6.30 -12.09 7.23
N PRO A 55 -7.46 -12.76 7.42
CA PRO A 55 -8.74 -12.23 7.01
C PRO A 55 -9.05 -10.94 7.78
N GLU A 56 -9.38 -9.86 7.06
CA GLU A 56 -10.17 -8.79 7.68
C GLU A 56 -11.59 -9.33 7.88
N GLU A 57 -12.14 -9.22 9.10
CA GLU A 57 -13.41 -9.83 9.54
C GLU A 57 -14.67 -9.50 8.70
N HIS A 58 -14.56 -8.69 7.64
CA HIS A 58 -15.68 -8.23 6.81
C HIS A 58 -15.42 -8.33 5.30
N ALA A 59 -14.54 -9.23 4.86
CA ALA A 59 -14.29 -9.43 3.44
C ALA A 59 -15.44 -10.21 2.76
N GLU A 60 -16.49 -9.49 2.34
CA GLU A 60 -17.47 -9.99 1.37
C GLU A 60 -16.73 -10.58 0.15
N LEU A 61 -17.18 -11.74 -0.31
CA LEU A 61 -16.62 -12.52 -1.44
C LEU A 61 -16.64 -11.69 -2.75
N SER A 62 -15.64 -10.83 -2.93
CA SER A 62 -15.51 -9.93 -4.08
C SER A 62 -14.27 -10.30 -4.92
N SER A 63 -14.41 -10.25 -6.23
CA SER A 63 -13.29 -10.46 -7.18
C SER A 63 -12.29 -9.29 -7.21
N ALA A 64 -12.65 -8.16 -6.60
CA ALA A 64 -11.76 -7.02 -6.41
C ALA A 64 -10.85 -7.28 -5.20
N ARG A 65 -9.55 -7.47 -5.47
CA ARG A 65 -8.57 -7.86 -4.45
C ARG A 65 -7.91 -6.67 -3.75
N ASN A 66 -7.96 -5.49 -4.36
CA ASN A 66 -7.36 -4.29 -3.80
C ASN A 66 -8.47 -3.41 -3.21
N ARG A 67 -8.54 -3.38 -1.87
CA ARG A 67 -9.44 -2.51 -1.10
C ARG A 67 -8.58 -1.50 -0.35
N LEU A 68 -8.68 -0.24 -0.73
CA LEU A 68 -7.88 0.84 -0.16
C LEU A 68 -8.82 1.74 0.63
N ARG A 69 -8.84 1.56 1.96
CA ARG A 69 -9.61 2.43 2.86
C ARG A 69 -8.93 3.79 2.97
N GLY A 70 -9.71 4.85 2.83
CA GLY A 70 -9.23 6.21 2.84
C GLY A 70 -10.31 7.24 3.18
N ILE A 71 -9.97 8.50 3.00
CA ILE A 71 -10.87 9.64 3.16
C ILE A 71 -11.04 10.34 1.82
N VAL A 72 -12.26 10.74 1.49
CA VAL A 72 -12.56 11.52 0.29
C VAL A 72 -12.00 12.93 0.47
N THR A 73 -11.16 13.36 -0.46
CA THR A 73 -10.49 14.68 -0.42
C THR A 73 -11.04 15.66 -1.46
N ALA A 74 -11.66 15.17 -2.53
CA ALA A 74 -12.34 16.00 -3.53
C ALA A 74 -13.45 15.23 -4.22
N VAL A 75 -14.51 15.96 -4.61
CA VAL A 75 -15.61 15.45 -5.43
C VAL A 75 -15.92 16.49 -6.49
N VAL A 76 -15.83 16.11 -7.77
CA VAL A 76 -16.18 16.96 -8.91
C VAL A 76 -17.30 16.26 -9.66
N LYS A 77 -18.48 16.88 -9.73
CA LYS A 77 -19.65 16.35 -10.42
C LYS A 77 -19.89 17.16 -11.69
N ASP A 78 -20.02 16.48 -12.82
CA ASP A 78 -20.57 17.03 -14.05
C ASP A 78 -22.05 16.62 -14.17
N THR A 79 -22.61 16.60 -15.37
CA THR A 79 -24.01 16.27 -15.64
C THR A 79 -24.27 14.78 -15.42
N VAL A 80 -23.42 13.90 -15.95
CA VAL A 80 -23.60 12.44 -15.91
C VAL A 80 -22.48 11.74 -15.12
N MET A 81 -21.26 12.28 -15.18
CA MET A 81 -20.09 11.69 -14.58
C MET A 81 -19.64 12.48 -13.35
N ALA A 82 -18.88 11.83 -12.49
CA ALA A 82 -18.21 12.43 -11.37
C ALA A 82 -16.82 11.84 -11.18
N GLN A 83 -15.92 12.67 -10.67
CA GLN A 83 -14.60 12.28 -10.18
C GLN A 83 -14.61 12.36 -8.65
N VAL A 84 -14.09 11.31 -8.02
CA VAL A 84 -13.88 11.25 -6.57
C VAL A 84 -12.42 10.95 -6.29
N ASP A 85 -11.80 11.79 -5.48
CA ASP A 85 -10.42 11.61 -5.03
C ASP A 85 -10.43 11.08 -3.60
N ILE A 86 -9.69 10.00 -3.36
CA ILE A 86 -9.56 9.35 -2.05
C ILE A 86 -8.09 9.33 -1.66
N GLN A 87 -7.76 9.84 -0.47
CA GLN A 87 -6.47 9.63 0.17
C GLN A 87 -6.51 8.33 0.97
N ALA A 88 -5.79 7.31 0.51
CA ALA A 88 -5.71 5.99 1.14
C ALA A 88 -4.26 5.69 1.54
N GLY A 89 -3.92 5.94 2.81
CA GLY A 89 -2.53 5.88 3.27
C GLY A 89 -1.65 6.87 2.50
N PRO A 90 -0.49 6.46 1.94
CA PRO A 90 0.36 7.34 1.14
C PRO A 90 -0.14 7.54 -0.30
N PHE A 91 -1.22 6.86 -0.71
CA PHE A 91 -1.68 6.84 -2.10
C PHE A 91 -2.89 7.76 -2.30
N ARG A 92 -2.89 8.52 -3.40
CA ARG A 92 -4.08 9.19 -3.92
C ARG A 92 -4.72 8.29 -4.96
N VAL A 93 -5.96 7.90 -4.74
CA VAL A 93 -6.78 7.09 -5.65
C VAL A 93 -7.82 7.99 -6.29
N VAL A 94 -7.93 7.96 -7.61
CA VAL A 94 -8.94 8.71 -8.37
C VAL A 94 -9.93 7.72 -8.97
N SER A 95 -11.21 7.91 -8.69
CA SER A 95 -12.30 7.12 -9.27
C SER A 95 -13.17 8.00 -10.17
N LEU A 96 -13.50 7.47 -11.35
CA LEU A 96 -14.52 8.03 -12.22
C LEU A 96 -15.76 7.12 -12.13
N MET A 97 -16.89 7.72 -11.77
CA MET A 97 -18.17 7.01 -11.64
C MET A 97 -19.33 7.91 -12.06
N SER A 98 -20.55 7.39 -12.12
CA SER A 98 -21.71 8.25 -12.42
C SER A 98 -21.95 9.24 -11.29
N ARG A 99 -22.52 10.39 -11.64
CA ARG A 99 -22.98 11.38 -10.66
C ARG A 99 -23.94 10.75 -9.65
N GLU A 100 -24.91 9.98 -10.15
CA GLU A 100 -25.90 9.25 -9.35
C GLU A 100 -25.23 8.34 -8.31
N ALA A 101 -24.18 7.61 -8.70
CA ALA A 101 -23.48 6.74 -7.76
C ALA A 101 -22.76 7.50 -6.63
N VAL A 102 -22.26 8.72 -6.91
CA VAL A 102 -21.70 9.59 -5.86
C VAL A 102 -22.78 10.07 -4.90
N ASP A 103 -23.95 10.43 -5.44
CA ASP A 103 -25.11 10.87 -4.66
C ASP A 103 -25.68 9.73 -3.80
N ASP A 104 -25.90 8.55 -4.39
CA ASP A 104 -26.44 7.36 -3.73
C ASP A 104 -25.54 6.85 -2.61
N LEU A 105 -24.22 6.93 -2.80
CA LEU A 105 -23.23 6.55 -1.80
C LEU A 105 -22.97 7.64 -0.75
N GLY A 106 -23.57 8.83 -0.89
CA GLY A 106 -23.35 9.96 0.02
C GLY A 106 -21.90 10.42 0.07
N LEU A 107 -21.18 10.33 -1.05
CA LEU A 107 -19.76 10.68 -1.09
C LEU A 107 -19.57 12.20 -1.12
N GLU A 108 -18.93 12.70 -0.07
CA GLU A 108 -18.57 14.10 0.12
C GLU A 108 -17.16 14.23 0.70
N VAL A 109 -16.56 15.41 0.59
CA VAL A 109 -15.23 15.67 1.17
C VAL A 109 -15.27 15.42 2.68
N GLY A 110 -14.37 14.58 3.17
CA GLY A 110 -14.32 14.13 4.56
C GLY A 110 -14.95 12.76 4.83
N ALA A 111 -15.72 12.22 3.88
CA ALA A 111 -16.32 10.89 4.04
C ALA A 111 -15.26 9.78 4.02
N ILE A 112 -15.45 8.75 4.86
CA ILE A 112 -14.64 7.53 4.79
C ILE A 112 -15.14 6.69 3.61
N ALA A 113 -14.21 6.31 2.73
CA ALA A 113 -14.52 5.48 1.57
C ALA A 113 -13.51 4.33 1.43
N VAL A 114 -13.94 3.26 0.77
CA VAL A 114 -13.06 2.16 0.39
C VAL A 114 -13.00 2.12 -1.13
N ALA A 115 -11.84 2.44 -1.70
CA ALA A 115 -11.63 2.28 -3.13
C ALA A 115 -11.46 0.79 -3.43
N VAL A 116 -12.39 0.25 -4.24
CA VAL A 116 -12.41 -1.16 -4.63
C VAL A 116 -11.94 -1.26 -6.09
N ILE A 117 -10.73 -1.77 -6.30
CA ILE A 117 -10.10 -1.81 -7.64
C ILE A 117 -10.21 -3.23 -8.20
N LYS A 118 -10.85 -3.35 -9.37
CA LYS A 118 -10.94 -4.62 -10.10
C LYS A 118 -9.56 -4.99 -10.64
N SER A 119 -9.03 -6.12 -10.20
CA SER A 119 -7.60 -6.48 -10.29
C SER A 119 -7.08 -6.87 -11.69
N THR A 120 -7.73 -6.44 -12.78
CA THR A 120 -7.46 -6.97 -14.12
C THR A 120 -6.25 -6.33 -14.83
N THR A 121 -5.69 -5.23 -14.31
CA THR A 121 -4.55 -4.55 -14.95
C THR A 121 -3.59 -4.00 -13.92
N VAL A 122 -2.33 -4.47 -13.95
CA VAL A 122 -1.23 -4.00 -13.08
C VAL A 122 0.00 -3.78 -13.97
N VAL A 123 0.68 -2.64 -13.83
CA VAL A 123 1.98 -2.37 -14.45
C VAL A 123 3.05 -2.49 -13.36
N VAL A 124 4.11 -3.24 -13.64
CA VAL A 124 5.23 -3.44 -12.70
C VAL A 124 6.47 -2.76 -13.25
N GLU A 125 7.01 -1.83 -12.48
CA GLU A 125 8.24 -1.11 -12.80
C GLU A 125 9.33 -1.43 -11.76
N ARG A 126 10.59 -1.42 -12.18
CA ARG A 126 11.73 -1.49 -11.24
C ARG A 126 12.21 -0.07 -10.95
N PRO A 127 12.49 0.28 -9.68
CA PRO A 127 13.10 1.57 -9.36
C PRO A 127 14.39 1.77 -10.16
N SER A 128 14.58 2.96 -10.76
CA SER A 128 15.88 3.30 -11.32
C SER A 128 16.89 3.40 -10.18
N ALA A 129 18.09 2.84 -10.34
CA ALA A 129 19.15 3.00 -9.35
C ALA A 129 19.46 4.50 -9.19
N ALA A 130 19.25 5.04 -7.98
CA ALA A 130 19.58 6.42 -7.69
C ALA A 130 21.07 6.66 -7.99
N LYS A 131 21.37 7.57 -8.93
CA LYS A 131 22.74 8.04 -9.15
C LYS A 131 23.25 8.59 -7.81
N GLY A 132 24.28 7.94 -7.27
CA GLY A 132 24.95 8.36 -6.06
C GLY A 132 25.30 9.83 -6.13
N ARG A 133 24.94 10.57 -5.07
CA ARG A 133 25.45 11.91 -4.82
C ARG A 133 26.94 11.81 -4.56
N THR A 134 27.75 11.89 -5.62
CA THR A 134 29.18 12.14 -5.51
C THR A 134 29.38 13.65 -5.39
N GLY A 135 29.56 14.12 -4.16
CA GLY A 135 30.15 15.41 -3.80
C GLY A 135 30.81 15.19 -2.44
N THR A 136 32.05 15.58 -2.17
CA THR A 136 32.98 16.51 -2.82
C THR A 136 34.39 15.99 -2.57
#